data_AF-A0A533Y5N3-F1
#
_entry.id   AF-A0A533Y5N3-F1
#
_cell.length_a   1.000
_cell.length_b   1.000
_cell.length_c   1.000
_cell.angle_alpha   90.00
_cell.angle_beta   90.00
_cell.angle_gamma   90.00
#
_symmetry.space_group_name_H-M   'P 1'
#
loop_
_entity.id
_entity.type
_entity.pdbx_description
1 polymer ?
#
loop_
_entity_poly.entity_id
_entity_poly.type
_entity_poly.pdbx_seq_one_letter_code
_entity_poly.pdbx_strand_id
1 'polypeptide(L)'
;MASPQPKIKSKVRCVDGEVGEVVHVIADPLSLDVSHIVVRANGTERQVPVSAIGAVRGESVELTCNAAQFSGFPELKRQDYVSSKEVEIPHLENRIHVEPGELLVPFPELEKNCARRSFFAGFINVIGALIALPLVWPVLRYIMKPMYVPYDNHWIKIGNISKIKTEDIGVQYIFKKSFKDSVLQREEEKNHWVVKASPETLKKIYTHGDIPFYDEKGAVIWINNQTVPYVAFSGKCPHLGCGYKWRSHKTRGQVFLCPCHLSIYDASGAVLDGPAPRPLDVLPIQISPSGDIEVIDVEYKAGKKEQVRIA
;
A
#
# COMPACT_ATOMS: atom_id res chain seq x y z
N MET A 1 14.63 -59.23 -32.57
CA MET A 1 14.13 -58.50 -33.74
C MET A 1 13.57 -57.19 -33.22
N ALA A 2 14.07 -56.05 -33.67
CA ALA A 2 13.60 -54.75 -33.18
C ALA A 2 12.14 -54.52 -33.62
N SER A 3 11.25 -54.26 -32.68
CA SER A 3 9.88 -53.86 -32.98
C SER A 3 9.91 -52.59 -33.84
N PRO A 4 9.09 -52.47 -34.89
CA PRO A 4 9.09 -51.30 -35.75
C PRO A 4 8.69 -50.06 -34.93
N GLN A 5 9.65 -49.16 -34.71
CA GLN A 5 9.44 -47.95 -33.92
C GLN A 5 8.72 -46.89 -34.77
N PRO A 6 7.65 -46.27 -34.25
CA PRO A 6 6.96 -45.19 -34.95
C PRO A 6 7.88 -43.97 -35.08
N LYS A 7 8.04 -43.47 -36.31
CA LYS A 7 8.84 -42.27 -36.58
C LYS A 7 8.04 -41.00 -36.28
N ILE A 8 8.70 -39.97 -35.78
CA ILE A 8 8.08 -38.64 -35.62
C ILE A 8 7.74 -38.07 -37.00
N LYS A 9 6.65 -37.28 -37.09
CA LYS A 9 5.99 -36.81 -38.32
C LYS A 9 5.31 -37.89 -39.16
N SER A 10 5.20 -39.12 -38.66
CA SER A 10 4.39 -40.13 -39.36
C SER A 10 2.92 -39.75 -39.33
N LYS A 11 2.22 -39.96 -40.44
CA LYS A 11 0.76 -39.78 -40.53
C LYS A 11 0.06 -40.89 -39.76
N VAL A 12 -0.88 -40.53 -38.91
CA VAL A 12 -1.65 -41.45 -38.07
C VAL A 12 -3.02 -41.67 -38.70
N ARG A 13 -3.34 -42.93 -38.99
CA ARG A 13 -4.60 -43.35 -39.61
C ARG A 13 -5.33 -44.33 -38.71
N CYS A 14 -6.58 -44.03 -38.38
CA CYS A 14 -7.52 -44.95 -37.77
C CYS A 14 -8.21 -45.80 -38.85
N VAL A 15 -8.95 -46.82 -38.44
CA VAL A 15 -9.67 -47.72 -39.36
C VAL A 15 -10.66 -47.00 -40.28
N ASP A 16 -11.12 -45.81 -39.87
CA ASP A 16 -12.13 -44.98 -40.53
C ASP A 16 -11.57 -43.70 -41.20
N GLY A 17 -10.27 -43.42 -41.09
CA GLY A 17 -9.68 -42.25 -41.73
C GLY A 17 -8.36 -41.77 -41.14
N GLU A 18 -7.74 -40.77 -41.79
CA GLU A 18 -6.56 -40.07 -41.27
C GLU A 18 -6.96 -39.14 -40.13
N VAL A 19 -6.21 -39.18 -39.02
CA VAL A 19 -6.57 -38.50 -37.77
C VAL A 19 -5.59 -37.39 -37.39
N GLY A 20 -4.30 -37.55 -37.69
CA GLY A 20 -3.29 -36.55 -37.33
C GLY A 20 -1.86 -37.00 -37.60
N GLU A 21 -0.92 -36.37 -36.90
CA GLU A 21 0.52 -36.64 -37.03
C GLU A 21 1.17 -36.98 -35.67
N VAL A 22 2.18 -37.84 -35.68
CA VAL A 22 2.99 -38.12 -34.47
C VAL A 22 3.93 -36.96 -34.22
N VAL A 23 3.83 -36.31 -33.06
CA VAL A 23 4.64 -35.14 -32.68
C VAL A 23 5.69 -35.45 -31.63
N HIS A 24 5.39 -36.35 -30.69
CA HIS A 24 6.30 -36.79 -29.64
C HIS A 24 6.20 -38.30 -29.43
N VAL A 25 7.24 -38.87 -28.84
CA VAL A 25 7.27 -40.26 -28.42
C VAL A 25 7.53 -40.28 -26.91
N ILE A 26 6.75 -41.07 -26.17
CA ILE A 26 6.94 -41.23 -24.73
C ILE A 26 7.60 -42.58 -24.49
N ALA A 27 8.78 -42.56 -23.88
CA ALA A 27 9.47 -43.77 -23.43
C ALA A 27 9.18 -44.04 -21.97
N ASP A 28 9.07 -45.32 -21.63
CA ASP A 28 9.11 -45.75 -20.23
C ASP A 28 10.59 -45.90 -19.80
N PRO A 29 11.04 -45.15 -18.78
CA PRO A 29 12.43 -45.17 -18.35
C PRO A 29 12.87 -46.52 -17.75
N LEU A 30 11.94 -47.40 -17.33
CA LEU A 30 12.26 -48.70 -16.74
C LEU A 30 12.39 -49.80 -17.80
N SER A 31 11.44 -49.90 -18.73
CA SER A 31 11.50 -50.88 -19.82
C SER A 31 12.46 -50.47 -20.94
N LEU A 32 12.83 -49.19 -21.03
CA LEU A 32 13.63 -48.60 -22.11
C LEU A 32 12.98 -48.77 -23.50
N ASP A 33 11.65 -48.91 -23.50
CA ASP A 33 10.83 -49.06 -24.69
C ASP A 33 9.85 -47.90 -24.83
N VAL A 34 9.35 -47.70 -26.05
CA VAL A 34 8.29 -46.73 -26.32
C VAL A 34 6.99 -47.23 -25.69
N SER A 35 6.42 -46.44 -24.77
CA SER A 35 5.15 -46.77 -24.12
C SER A 35 3.96 -46.17 -24.86
N HIS A 36 4.10 -44.92 -25.30
CA HIS A 36 3.05 -44.16 -25.97
C HIS A 36 3.62 -43.31 -27.12
N ILE A 37 2.79 -43.03 -28.10
CA ILE A 37 3.02 -41.97 -29.09
C ILE A 37 2.09 -40.80 -28.79
N VAL A 38 2.56 -39.58 -29.04
CA VAL A 38 1.73 -38.37 -28.93
C VAL A 38 1.29 -37.98 -30.33
N VAL A 39 -0.01 -37.97 -30.55
CA VAL A 39 -0.62 -37.62 -31.83
C VAL A 39 -1.27 -36.25 -31.73
N ARG A 40 -0.88 -35.35 -32.63
CA ARG A 40 -1.52 -34.04 -32.77
C ARG A 40 -2.64 -34.11 -33.79
N ALA A 41 -3.85 -33.81 -33.35
CA ALA A 41 -5.06 -33.77 -34.16
C ALA A 41 -5.91 -32.55 -33.77
N ASN A 42 -6.32 -31.75 -34.76
CA ASN A 42 -7.18 -30.57 -34.55
C ASN A 42 -6.71 -29.61 -33.44
N GLY A 43 -5.39 -29.43 -33.29
CA GLY A 43 -4.80 -28.55 -32.27
C GLY A 43 -4.66 -29.16 -30.87
N THR A 44 -5.10 -30.40 -30.66
CA THR A 44 -4.92 -31.14 -29.39
C THR A 44 -3.86 -32.23 -29.53
N GLU A 45 -3.10 -32.46 -28.47
CA GLU A 45 -2.07 -33.51 -28.40
C GLU A 45 -2.56 -34.62 -27.46
N ARG A 46 -2.73 -35.83 -27.98
CA ARG A 46 -3.25 -36.97 -27.22
C ARG A 46 -2.24 -38.11 -27.13
N GLN A 47 -2.24 -38.79 -25.99
CA GLN A 47 -1.36 -39.90 -25.68
C GLN A 47 -2.01 -41.21 -26.13
N VAL A 48 -1.46 -41.83 -27.16
CA VAL A 48 -1.94 -43.10 -27.70
C VAL A 48 -0.97 -44.22 -27.27
N PRO A 49 -1.44 -45.25 -26.56
CA PRO A 49 -0.58 -46.36 -26.15
C PRO A 49 -0.10 -47.15 -27.36
N VAL A 50 1.13 -47.67 -27.32
CA VAL A 50 1.68 -48.49 -28.41
C VAL A 50 0.82 -49.73 -28.70
N SER A 51 0.10 -50.25 -27.71
CA SER A 51 -0.84 -51.36 -27.89
C SER A 51 -2.01 -51.05 -28.83
N ALA A 52 -2.32 -49.77 -29.07
CA ALA A 52 -3.35 -49.36 -30.03
C ALA A 52 -2.83 -49.32 -31.48
N ILE A 53 -1.51 -49.45 -31.69
CA ILE A 53 -0.88 -49.47 -33.02
C ILE A 53 -1.02 -50.87 -33.62
N GLY A 54 -1.68 -50.97 -34.77
CA GLY A 54 -1.86 -52.23 -35.49
C GLY A 54 -0.68 -52.54 -36.43
N ALA A 55 -0.19 -51.52 -37.14
CA ALA A 55 0.96 -51.66 -38.03
C ALA A 55 1.69 -50.32 -38.21
N VAL A 56 3.00 -50.39 -38.42
CA VAL A 56 3.83 -49.25 -38.82
C VAL A 56 4.32 -49.53 -40.25
N ARG A 57 3.84 -48.75 -41.22
CA ARG A 57 4.16 -48.90 -42.64
C ARG A 57 4.84 -47.64 -43.16
N GLY A 58 6.17 -47.68 -43.31
CA GLY A 58 6.95 -46.54 -43.81
C GLY A 58 6.79 -45.31 -42.91
N GLU A 59 6.16 -44.26 -43.44
CA GLU A 59 5.87 -42.99 -42.75
C GLU A 59 4.41 -42.88 -42.26
N SER A 60 3.72 -44.02 -42.15
CA SER A 60 2.35 -44.08 -41.65
C SER A 60 2.20 -45.06 -40.49
N VAL A 61 1.44 -44.66 -39.48
CA VAL A 61 1.09 -45.45 -38.30
C VAL A 61 -0.41 -45.76 -38.39
N GLU A 62 -0.73 -47.04 -38.52
CA GLU A 62 -2.11 -47.53 -38.57
C GLU A 62 -2.54 -47.91 -37.15
N LEU A 63 -3.57 -47.23 -36.63
CA LEU A 63 -4.20 -47.54 -35.36
C LEU A 63 -5.32 -48.56 -35.56
N THR A 64 -5.49 -49.44 -34.57
CA THR A 64 -6.57 -50.44 -34.54
C THR A 64 -7.92 -49.86 -34.15
N CYS A 65 -7.96 -48.62 -33.65
CA CYS A 65 -9.16 -47.94 -33.19
C CYS A 65 -9.78 -47.04 -34.27
N ASN A 66 -11.04 -46.64 -34.06
CA ASN A 66 -11.72 -45.62 -34.87
C ASN A 66 -11.49 -44.18 -34.34
N ALA A 67 -11.89 -43.16 -35.10
CA ALA A 67 -11.66 -41.75 -34.75
C ALA A 67 -12.40 -41.31 -33.46
N ALA A 68 -13.55 -41.91 -33.16
CA ALA A 68 -14.30 -41.64 -31.92
C ALA A 68 -13.55 -42.18 -30.69
N GLN A 69 -13.00 -43.38 -30.77
CA GLN A 69 -12.15 -43.97 -29.74
C GLN A 69 -10.85 -43.20 -29.57
N PHE A 70 -10.26 -42.70 -30.67
CA PHE A 70 -9.07 -41.86 -30.62
C PHE A 70 -9.31 -40.58 -29.80
N SER A 71 -10.48 -39.95 -29.99
CA SER A 71 -10.85 -38.74 -29.27
C SER A 71 -11.02 -38.96 -27.75
N GLY A 72 -11.18 -40.21 -27.31
CA GLY A 72 -11.23 -40.61 -25.91
C GLY A 72 -9.87 -40.79 -25.24
N PHE A 73 -8.76 -40.76 -25.97
CA PHE A 73 -7.42 -40.89 -25.38
C PHE A 73 -7.04 -39.67 -24.53
N PRO A 74 -6.28 -39.82 -23.43
CA PRO A 74 -5.89 -38.71 -22.58
C PRO A 74 -5.08 -37.64 -23.32
N GLU A 75 -5.32 -36.37 -22.99
CA GLU A 75 -4.50 -35.26 -23.48
C GLU A 75 -3.10 -35.29 -22.83
N LEU A 76 -2.09 -34.82 -23.56
CA LEU A 76 -0.74 -34.69 -23.04
C LEU A 76 -0.66 -33.52 -22.07
N LYS A 77 -0.43 -33.82 -20.78
CA LYS A 77 -0.08 -32.81 -19.78
C LYS A 77 1.44 -32.60 -19.80
N ARG A 78 1.93 -31.66 -20.63
CA ARG A 78 3.38 -31.48 -20.85
C ARG A 78 4.19 -31.28 -19.56
N GLN A 79 3.61 -30.67 -18.54
CA GLN A 79 4.22 -30.46 -17.22
C GLN A 79 4.62 -31.75 -16.48
N ASP A 80 4.06 -32.91 -16.87
CA ASP A 80 4.36 -34.20 -16.25
C ASP A 80 5.50 -34.96 -16.94
N TYR A 81 6.11 -34.37 -17.98
CA TYR A 81 7.17 -34.99 -18.77
C TYR A 81 8.36 -34.06 -18.94
N VAL A 82 9.55 -34.64 -18.94
CA VAL A 82 10.81 -33.98 -19.29
C VAL A 82 11.30 -34.48 -20.63
N SER A 83 11.98 -33.60 -21.37
CA SER A 83 12.64 -33.98 -22.61
C SER A 83 13.92 -34.77 -22.34
N SER A 84 14.29 -35.67 -23.24
CA SER A 84 15.61 -36.34 -23.20
C SER A 84 16.79 -35.37 -23.25
N LYS A 85 16.57 -34.12 -23.69
CA LYS A 85 17.57 -33.04 -23.62
C LYS A 85 17.74 -32.44 -22.22
N GLU A 86 16.74 -32.58 -21.36
CA GLU A 86 16.69 -32.01 -20.01
C GLU A 86 17.16 -33.01 -18.96
N VAL A 87 16.93 -34.31 -19.20
CA VAL A 87 17.33 -35.40 -18.32
C VAL A 87 17.96 -36.52 -19.15
N GLU A 88 19.25 -36.75 -18.96
CA GLU A 88 19.96 -37.89 -19.55
C GLU A 88 19.57 -39.18 -18.82
N ILE A 89 19.06 -40.16 -19.57
CA ILE A 89 18.75 -41.49 -19.05
C ILE A 89 19.75 -42.48 -19.64
N PRO A 90 20.61 -43.09 -18.80
CA PRO A 90 21.62 -44.01 -19.26
C PRO A 90 21.04 -45.11 -20.15
N HIS A 91 21.66 -45.35 -21.31
CA HIS A 91 21.34 -46.42 -22.26
C HIS A 91 20.00 -46.33 -23.01
N LEU A 92 19.19 -45.29 -22.78
CA LEU A 92 17.92 -45.10 -23.50
C LEU A 92 18.15 -44.79 -24.99
N GLU A 93 19.14 -43.97 -25.29
CA GLU A 93 19.54 -43.60 -26.66
C GLU A 93 20.04 -44.80 -27.49
N ASN A 94 20.59 -45.83 -26.84
CA ASN A 94 21.08 -47.04 -27.51
C ASN A 94 19.93 -47.93 -28.02
N ARG A 95 18.70 -47.75 -27.50
CA ARG A 95 17.53 -48.58 -27.84
C ARG A 95 16.47 -47.83 -28.63
N ILE A 96 16.37 -46.51 -28.46
CA ILE A 96 15.33 -45.68 -29.08
C ILE A 96 15.99 -44.68 -30.03
N HIS A 97 15.83 -44.92 -31.34
CA HIS A 97 16.42 -44.07 -32.38
C HIS A 97 15.34 -43.16 -32.94
N VAL A 98 15.14 -42.00 -32.31
CA VAL A 98 14.10 -41.04 -32.71
C VAL A 98 14.77 -39.74 -33.15
N GLU A 99 14.97 -39.60 -34.46
CA GLU A 99 15.29 -38.32 -35.11
C GLU A 99 14.26 -37.99 -36.21
N PRO A 100 13.79 -36.73 -36.36
CA PRO A 100 13.97 -35.56 -35.51
C PRO A 100 12.67 -35.18 -34.73
N GLY A 101 12.73 -35.24 -33.40
CA GLY A 101 11.71 -34.69 -32.49
C GLY A 101 11.94 -35.10 -31.03
N GLU A 102 11.24 -34.45 -30.09
CA GLU A 102 11.50 -34.60 -28.65
C GLU A 102 10.96 -35.93 -28.10
N LEU A 103 11.86 -36.75 -27.54
CA LEU A 103 11.54 -37.90 -26.71
C LEU A 103 11.16 -37.41 -25.31
N LEU A 104 10.00 -37.85 -24.82
CA LEU A 104 9.46 -37.47 -23.52
C LEU A 104 9.57 -38.62 -22.54
N VAL A 105 9.95 -38.29 -21.31
CA VAL A 105 10.02 -39.23 -20.19
C VAL A 105 9.21 -38.66 -19.04
N PRO A 106 8.39 -39.46 -18.34
CA PRO A 106 7.66 -38.99 -17.17
C PRO A 106 8.60 -38.38 -16.11
N PHE A 107 8.25 -37.21 -15.59
CA PHE A 107 9.02 -36.53 -14.56
C PHE A 107 8.99 -37.34 -13.24
N PRO A 108 10.15 -37.69 -12.65
CA PRO A 108 10.18 -38.58 -11.49
C PRO A 108 9.41 -38.00 -10.29
N GLU A 109 8.46 -38.77 -9.75
CA GLU A 109 7.67 -38.35 -8.58
C GLU A 109 8.54 -38.07 -7.34
N LEU A 110 9.70 -38.74 -7.22
CA LEU A 110 10.68 -38.56 -6.15
C LEU A 110 11.23 -37.11 -6.08
N GLU A 111 11.22 -36.36 -7.19
CA GLU A 111 11.66 -34.97 -7.22
C GLU A 111 10.55 -33.96 -6.92
N LYS A 112 9.27 -34.36 -7.04
CA LYS A 112 8.12 -33.48 -6.84
C LYS A 112 7.95 -33.07 -5.36
N ASN A 113 8.33 -33.93 -4.40
CA ASN A 113 8.08 -33.72 -2.96
C ASN A 113 9.30 -34.04 -2.05
N CYS A 114 10.44 -33.44 -2.34
CA CYS A 114 11.66 -33.61 -1.52
C CYS A 114 11.56 -32.87 -0.17
N ALA A 115 11.29 -33.61 0.92
CA ALA A 115 11.19 -33.08 2.28
C ALA A 115 12.39 -32.20 2.72
N ARG A 116 13.61 -32.57 2.30
CA ARG A 116 14.83 -31.79 2.55
C ARG A 116 14.80 -30.40 1.92
N ARG A 117 14.31 -30.27 0.67
CA ARG A 117 14.21 -28.97 -0.02
C ARG A 117 13.18 -28.07 0.66
N SER A 118 12.04 -28.64 1.07
CA SER A 118 11.02 -27.92 1.83
C SER A 118 11.55 -27.41 3.18
N PHE A 119 12.29 -28.23 3.92
CA PHE A 119 12.93 -27.82 5.17
C PHE A 119 13.85 -26.62 4.99
N PHE A 120 14.79 -26.66 4.03
CA PHE A 120 15.70 -25.55 3.78
C PHE A 120 14.98 -24.29 3.28
N ALA A 121 13.96 -24.43 2.42
CA ALA A 121 13.14 -23.30 1.99
C ALA A 121 12.41 -22.65 3.18
N GLY A 122 11.83 -23.45 4.08
CA GLY A 122 11.22 -22.96 5.32
C GLY A 122 12.22 -22.25 6.22
N PHE A 123 13.42 -22.81 6.38
CA PHE A 123 14.48 -22.21 7.19
C PHE A 123 14.95 -20.86 6.63
N ILE A 124 15.11 -20.74 5.30
CA ILE A 124 15.45 -19.48 4.63
C ILE A 124 14.37 -18.43 4.90
N ASN A 125 13.09 -18.80 4.82
CA ASN A 125 11.99 -17.87 5.11
C ASN A 125 12.02 -17.38 6.56
N VAL A 126 12.32 -18.26 7.52
CA VAL A 126 12.43 -17.88 8.94
C VAL A 126 13.59 -16.92 9.17
N ILE A 127 14.78 -17.22 8.65
CA ILE A 127 15.93 -16.30 8.75
C ILE A 127 15.64 -14.98 8.05
N GLY A 128 15.05 -15.02 6.86
CA GLY A 128 14.65 -13.84 6.10
C GLY A 128 13.71 -12.94 6.91
N ALA A 129 12.72 -13.52 7.60
CA ALA A 129 11.82 -12.76 8.46
C ALA A 129 12.56 -12.13 9.67
N LEU A 130 13.47 -12.87 10.31
CA LEU A 130 14.25 -12.37 11.44
C LEU A 130 15.19 -11.22 11.06
N ILE A 131 15.69 -11.19 9.83
CA ILE A 131 16.51 -10.08 9.31
C ILE A 131 15.61 -8.91 8.88
N ALA A 132 14.49 -9.17 8.22
CA ALA A 132 13.60 -8.13 7.70
C ALA A 132 12.90 -7.35 8.81
N LEU A 133 12.44 -8.01 9.88
CA LEU A 133 11.73 -7.36 11.00
C LEU A 133 12.48 -6.17 11.63
N PRO A 134 13.74 -6.29 12.08
CA PRO A 134 14.48 -5.18 12.66
C PRO A 134 14.82 -4.08 11.64
N LEU A 135 14.89 -4.40 10.34
CA LEU A 135 15.08 -3.39 9.28
C LEU A 135 13.80 -2.59 9.00
N VAL A 136 12.63 -3.22 9.08
CA VAL A 136 11.33 -2.56 8.92
C VAL A 136 10.96 -1.74 10.17
N TRP A 137 11.36 -2.19 11.36
CA TRP A 137 11.04 -1.52 12.62
C TRP A 137 11.36 -0.02 12.68
N PRO A 138 12.55 0.50 12.30
CA PRO A 138 12.83 1.94 12.34
C PRO A 138 11.94 2.74 11.39
N VAL A 139 11.62 2.20 10.22
CA VAL A 139 10.72 2.84 9.25
C VAL A 139 9.30 2.91 9.81
N LEU A 140 8.81 1.79 10.34
CA LEU A 140 7.48 1.73 10.96
C LEU A 140 7.40 2.66 12.17
N ARG A 141 8.41 2.65 13.05
CA ARG A 141 8.53 3.55 14.19
C ARG A 141 8.48 5.01 13.73
N TYR A 142 9.27 5.39 12.72
CA TYR A 142 9.26 6.75 12.18
C TYR A 142 7.87 7.19 11.68
N ILE A 143 7.19 6.34 10.92
CA ILE A 143 5.82 6.61 10.42
C ILE A 143 4.81 6.73 11.58
N MET A 144 4.98 5.91 12.61
CA MET A 144 4.10 5.89 13.79
C MET A 144 4.44 6.96 14.84
N LYS A 145 5.48 7.79 14.64
CA LYS A 145 5.92 8.84 15.58
C LYS A 145 4.78 9.70 16.14
N PRO A 146 3.79 10.16 15.35
CA PRO A 146 2.69 10.98 15.86
C PRO A 146 1.77 10.27 16.88
N MET A 147 1.81 8.93 16.98
CA MET A 147 0.96 8.18 17.91
C MET A 147 1.54 8.05 19.33
N TYR A 148 2.85 8.23 19.52
CA TYR A 148 3.50 7.95 20.80
C TYR A 148 4.32 9.13 21.35
N VAL A 149 4.40 10.24 20.63
CA VAL A 149 5.04 11.46 21.12
C VAL A 149 4.01 12.25 21.96
N PRO A 150 4.34 12.64 23.21
CA PRO A 150 3.44 13.44 24.04
C PRO A 150 3.26 14.84 23.45
N TYR A 151 2.14 15.49 23.78
CA TYR A 151 1.91 16.84 23.28
C TYR A 151 2.88 17.85 23.90
N ASP A 152 3.39 18.76 23.08
CA ASP A 152 4.16 19.90 23.57
C ASP A 152 3.24 20.91 24.25
N ASN A 153 3.24 20.90 25.59
CA ASN A 153 2.40 21.74 26.44
C ASN A 153 3.17 22.93 27.05
N HIS A 154 4.35 23.28 26.53
CA HIS A 154 5.13 24.38 27.08
C HIS A 154 4.55 25.75 26.72
N TRP A 155 4.57 26.66 27.69
CA TRP A 155 4.21 28.06 27.50
C TRP A 155 5.31 28.80 26.74
N ILE A 156 4.92 29.57 25.74
CA ILE A 156 5.81 30.37 24.91
C ILE A 156 5.33 31.82 24.97
N LYS A 157 6.23 32.73 25.34
CA LYS A 157 5.98 34.17 25.24
C LYS A 157 5.97 34.60 23.78
N ILE A 158 4.84 35.10 23.30
CA ILE A 158 4.66 35.54 21.90
C ILE A 158 4.66 37.06 21.76
N GLY A 159 4.42 37.80 22.86
CA GLY A 159 4.43 39.26 22.82
C GLY A 159 3.91 39.90 24.09
N ASN A 160 3.36 41.11 23.96
CA ASN A 160 2.83 41.91 25.07
C ASN A 160 1.53 42.60 24.64
N ILE A 161 0.59 42.75 25.58
CA ILE A 161 -0.74 43.33 25.36
C ILE A 161 -0.69 44.79 24.95
N SER A 162 0.40 45.51 25.22
CA SER A 162 0.57 46.94 24.86
C SER A 162 0.45 47.21 23.35
N LYS A 163 0.63 46.18 22.50
CA LYS A 163 0.41 46.30 21.04
C LYS A 163 -1.07 46.29 20.65
N ILE A 164 -1.96 45.82 21.52
CA ILE A 164 -3.39 45.70 21.28
C ILE A 164 -4.10 46.92 21.85
N LYS A 165 -4.46 47.87 20.98
CA LYS A 165 -5.04 49.17 21.39
C LYS A 165 -6.56 49.21 21.30
N THR A 166 -7.15 48.37 20.46
CA THR A 166 -8.55 48.45 20.07
C THR A 166 -9.19 47.08 20.21
N GLU A 167 -10.46 47.06 20.62
CA GLU A 167 -11.23 45.84 20.76
C GLU A 167 -11.65 45.29 19.40
N ASP A 168 -11.84 43.97 19.34
CA ASP A 168 -12.29 43.23 18.15
C ASP A 168 -11.40 43.40 16.90
N ILE A 169 -10.11 43.70 17.11
CA ILE A 169 -9.09 43.74 16.07
C ILE A 169 -8.06 42.63 16.29
N GLY A 170 -7.83 41.82 15.25
CA GLY A 170 -6.78 40.82 15.22
C GLY A 170 -5.38 41.43 15.11
N VAL A 171 -4.55 41.20 16.12
CA VAL A 171 -3.13 41.57 16.12
C VAL A 171 -2.27 40.32 15.91
N GLN A 172 -1.37 40.36 14.92
CA GLN A 172 -0.50 39.23 14.61
C GLN A 172 0.76 39.26 15.49
N TYR A 173 1.11 38.11 16.05
CA TYR A 173 2.38 37.88 16.70
C TYR A 173 3.13 36.78 15.95
N ILE A 174 4.35 37.09 15.52
CA ILE A 174 5.26 36.15 14.85
C ILE A 174 6.38 35.83 15.82
N PHE A 175 6.67 34.56 16.00
CA PHE A 175 7.70 34.08 16.92
C PHE A 175 8.41 32.85 16.33
N LYS A 176 9.63 32.61 16.79
CA LYS A 176 10.42 31.44 16.38
C LYS A 176 10.23 30.33 17.39
N LYS A 177 9.86 29.14 16.92
CA LYS A 177 9.82 27.93 17.71
C LYS A 177 10.93 27.00 17.24
N SER A 178 11.74 26.50 18.17
CA SER A 178 12.78 25.54 17.86
C SER A 178 12.27 24.11 18.02
N PHE A 179 12.50 23.30 17.00
CA PHE A 179 12.17 21.89 16.96
C PHE A 179 13.46 21.09 16.92
N LYS A 180 13.64 20.18 17.87
CA LYS A 180 14.75 19.24 17.87
C LYS A 180 14.29 17.93 17.24
N ASP A 181 14.64 17.69 15.98
CA ASP A 181 14.35 16.42 15.31
C ASP A 181 15.62 15.58 15.22
N SER A 182 15.77 14.63 16.15
CA SER A 182 16.83 13.60 16.30
C SER A 182 18.30 14.02 16.17
N VAL A 183 18.69 14.75 15.12
CA VAL A 183 20.04 15.25 14.83
C VAL A 183 20.04 16.74 14.46
N LEU A 184 18.92 17.29 13.97
CA LEU A 184 18.82 18.66 13.46
C LEU A 184 17.93 19.53 14.37
N GLN A 185 18.43 20.70 14.74
CA GLN A 185 17.65 21.75 15.36
C GLN A 185 17.14 22.67 14.25
N ARG A 186 15.82 22.68 14.03
CA ARG A 186 15.17 23.55 13.07
C ARG A 186 14.43 24.66 13.81
N GLU A 187 14.66 25.90 13.41
CA GLU A 187 13.78 27.00 13.80
C GLU A 187 12.68 27.16 12.76
N GLU A 188 11.44 27.23 13.21
CA GLU A 188 10.30 27.58 12.36
C GLU A 188 9.67 28.87 12.87
N GLU A 189 9.40 29.78 11.94
CA GLU A 189 8.61 30.97 12.24
C GLU A 189 7.14 30.60 12.25
N LYS A 190 6.51 30.72 13.42
CA LYS A 190 5.08 30.55 13.59
C LYS A 190 4.43 31.90 13.82
N ASN A 191 3.15 31.99 13.50
CA ASN A 191 2.34 33.16 13.77
C ASN A 191 1.06 32.78 14.48
N HIS A 192 0.62 33.61 15.41
CA HIS A 192 -0.65 33.50 16.10
C HIS A 192 -1.35 34.85 16.05
N TRP A 193 -2.67 34.84 16.19
CA TRP A 193 -3.49 36.05 16.25
C TRP A 193 -4.02 36.22 17.66
N VAL A 194 -3.97 37.43 18.20
CA VAL A 194 -4.60 37.75 19.49
C VAL A 194 -5.60 38.87 19.26
N VAL A 195 -6.79 38.69 19.81
CA VAL A 195 -7.87 39.67 19.79
C VAL A 195 -8.18 40.06 21.23
N LYS A 196 -8.24 41.37 21.51
CA LYS A 196 -8.91 41.87 22.71
C LYS A 196 -10.41 41.91 22.39
N ALA A 197 -11.14 40.89 22.80
CA ALA A 197 -12.54 40.71 22.46
C ALA A 197 -13.44 41.62 23.33
N SER A 198 -14.42 42.28 22.69
CA SER A 198 -15.49 42.96 23.41
C SER A 198 -16.39 41.95 24.14
N PRO A 199 -17.21 42.37 25.11
CA PRO A 199 -18.12 41.47 25.83
C PRO A 199 -19.09 40.71 24.90
N GLU A 200 -19.45 41.28 23.75
CA GLU A 200 -20.29 40.61 22.75
C GLU A 200 -19.53 39.53 22.00
N THR A 201 -18.29 39.81 21.59
CA THR A 201 -17.39 38.85 20.95
C THR A 201 -17.04 37.69 21.89
N LEU A 202 -16.78 37.98 23.18
CA LEU A 202 -16.52 36.95 24.19
C LEU A 202 -17.70 35.98 24.31
N LYS A 203 -18.95 36.48 24.35
CA LYS A 203 -20.14 35.62 24.40
C LYS A 203 -20.25 34.69 23.18
N LYS A 204 -19.82 35.13 21.99
CA LYS A 204 -19.79 34.29 20.78
C LYS A 204 -18.72 33.21 20.88
N ILE A 205 -17.54 33.55 21.38
CA ILE A 205 -16.42 32.60 21.53
C ILE A 205 -16.75 31.55 22.60
N TYR A 206 -17.21 31.99 23.77
CA TYR A 206 -17.50 31.15 24.93
C TYR A 206 -18.97 30.72 24.99
N THR A 207 -19.53 30.31 23.84
CA THR A 207 -20.95 29.91 23.73
C THR A 207 -21.31 28.75 24.69
N HIS A 208 -20.34 27.89 25.02
CA HIS A 208 -20.50 26.73 25.90
C HIS A 208 -19.83 26.90 27.26
N GLY A 209 -19.48 28.13 27.65
CA GLY A 209 -18.68 28.42 28.84
C GLY A 209 -17.19 28.42 28.56
N ASP A 210 -16.40 28.33 29.64
CA ASP A 210 -14.93 28.33 29.59
C ASP A 210 -14.39 27.18 28.73
N ILE A 211 -13.23 27.39 28.09
CA ILE A 211 -12.65 26.43 27.14
C ILE A 211 -11.51 25.67 27.82
N PRO A 212 -11.70 24.39 28.22
CA PRO A 212 -10.63 23.58 28.76
C PRO A 212 -9.74 23.00 27.65
N PHE A 213 -8.47 22.84 27.97
CA PHE A 213 -7.48 22.18 27.12
C PHE A 213 -6.89 20.98 27.85
N TYR A 214 -6.57 19.94 27.11
CA TYR A 214 -6.15 18.66 27.65
C TYR A 214 -4.82 18.20 27.06
N ASP A 215 -4.06 17.44 27.84
CA ASP A 215 -2.89 16.69 27.39
C ASP A 215 -3.31 15.37 26.69
N GLU A 216 -2.32 14.57 26.26
CA GLU A 216 -2.56 13.28 25.61
C GLU A 216 -3.21 12.23 26.53
N LYS A 217 -3.19 12.44 27.84
CA LYS A 217 -3.78 11.56 28.85
C LYS A 217 -5.16 12.04 29.33
N GLY A 218 -5.65 13.15 28.81
CA GLY A 218 -6.92 13.76 29.20
C GLY A 218 -6.85 14.59 30.49
N ALA A 219 -5.65 14.87 31.02
CA ALA A 219 -5.49 15.80 32.12
C ALA A 219 -5.63 17.24 31.62
N VAL A 220 -6.28 18.10 32.42
CA VAL A 220 -6.47 19.52 32.08
C VAL A 220 -5.13 20.24 32.19
N ILE A 221 -4.68 20.85 31.09
CA ILE A 221 -3.47 21.68 31.07
C ILE A 221 -3.77 23.15 31.36
N TRP A 222 -4.92 23.63 30.91
CA TRP A 222 -5.34 25.03 31.04
C TRP A 222 -6.83 25.18 30.78
N ILE A 223 -7.42 26.27 31.25
CA ILE A 223 -8.79 26.67 30.96
C ILE A 223 -8.79 28.15 30.59
N ASN A 224 -9.19 28.48 29.36
CA ASN A 224 -9.43 29.86 28.99
C ASN A 224 -10.74 30.32 29.61
N ASN A 225 -10.67 31.37 30.43
CA ASN A 225 -11.82 31.90 31.14
C ASN A 225 -12.46 33.07 30.37
N GLN A 226 -13.78 33.05 30.24
CA GLN A 226 -14.55 34.10 29.55
C GLN A 226 -14.42 35.51 30.17
N THR A 227 -13.96 35.62 31.42
CA THR A 227 -13.71 36.91 32.09
C THR A 227 -12.43 37.59 31.61
N VAL A 228 -11.53 36.85 30.96
CA VAL A 228 -10.30 37.39 30.38
C VAL A 228 -10.59 37.86 28.95
N PRO A 229 -10.41 39.15 28.61
CA PRO A 229 -10.83 39.68 27.32
C PRO A 229 -9.85 39.38 26.17
N TYR A 230 -8.83 38.54 26.39
CA TYR A 230 -7.83 38.22 25.38
C TYR A 230 -8.01 36.79 24.89
N VAL A 231 -8.19 36.64 23.59
CA VAL A 231 -8.33 35.32 22.94
C VAL A 231 -7.22 35.18 21.90
N ALA A 232 -6.49 34.06 21.97
CA ALA A 232 -5.51 33.69 20.96
C ALA A 232 -6.12 32.69 19.97
N PHE A 233 -5.87 32.91 18.68
CA PHE A 233 -6.18 31.99 17.59
C PHE A 233 -4.90 31.48 16.93
N SER A 234 -4.91 30.21 16.52
CA SER A 234 -3.86 29.61 15.70
C SER A 234 -3.70 30.37 14.39
N GLY A 235 -2.46 30.58 13.92
CA GLY A 235 -2.23 31.20 12.61
C GLY A 235 -2.67 30.36 11.41
N LYS A 236 -3.12 29.12 11.62
CA LYS A 236 -3.49 28.16 10.58
C LYS A 236 -5.01 28.14 10.36
N CYS A 237 -5.43 28.27 9.11
CA CYS A 237 -6.82 28.17 8.70
C CYS A 237 -7.33 26.71 8.85
N PRO A 238 -8.47 26.46 9.53
CA PRO A 238 -9.05 25.12 9.70
C PRO A 238 -9.37 24.35 8.41
N HIS A 239 -9.41 25.02 7.26
CA HIS A 239 -9.66 24.36 5.97
C HIS A 239 -8.50 23.43 5.58
N LEU A 240 -7.33 23.98 5.26
CA LEU A 240 -6.16 23.22 4.79
C LEU A 240 -4.83 23.69 5.42
N GLY A 241 -4.89 24.48 6.51
CA GLY A 241 -3.70 24.88 7.27
C GLY A 241 -2.97 26.12 6.75
N CYS A 242 -3.49 26.81 5.74
CA CYS A 242 -2.89 28.06 5.25
C CYS A 242 -2.87 29.18 6.30
N GLY A 243 -1.86 30.04 6.24
CA GLY A 243 -1.87 31.31 6.97
C GLY A 243 -2.97 32.26 6.47
N TYR A 244 -3.60 32.99 7.39
CA TYR A 244 -4.62 34.00 7.08
C TYR A 244 -4.27 35.36 7.68
N LYS A 245 -4.94 36.43 7.22
CA LYS A 245 -4.66 37.82 7.63
C LYS A 245 -5.91 38.57 8.07
N TRP A 246 -5.74 39.49 9.03
CA TRP A 246 -6.77 40.48 9.35
C TRP A 246 -6.85 41.56 8.25
N ARG A 247 -8.04 41.78 7.69
CA ARG A 247 -8.28 42.64 6.52
C ARG A 247 -9.62 43.36 6.60
N SER A 248 -9.71 44.52 5.95
CA SER A 248 -10.99 45.19 5.68
C SER A 248 -11.65 44.57 4.43
N HIS A 249 -12.82 43.99 4.61
CA HIS A 249 -13.67 43.42 3.57
C HIS A 249 -14.79 44.40 3.20
N LYS A 250 -15.02 44.60 1.90
CA LYS A 250 -15.92 45.64 1.37
C LYS A 250 -17.32 45.63 1.98
N THR A 251 -17.91 44.46 2.20
CA THR A 251 -19.28 44.30 2.69
C THR A 251 -19.39 43.82 4.13
N ARG A 252 -18.29 43.34 4.73
CA ARG A 252 -18.29 42.66 6.04
C ARG A 252 -17.45 43.39 7.10
N GLY A 253 -16.83 44.52 6.75
CA GLY A 253 -15.95 45.25 7.65
C GLY A 253 -14.65 44.50 7.91
N GLN A 254 -14.10 44.59 9.12
CA GLN A 254 -12.86 43.94 9.49
C GLN A 254 -13.06 42.45 9.76
N VAL A 255 -12.29 41.59 9.09
CA VAL A 255 -12.42 40.13 9.12
C VAL A 255 -11.06 39.45 9.06
N PHE A 256 -10.99 38.20 9.52
CA PHE A 256 -9.92 37.30 9.13
C PHE A 256 -10.22 36.72 7.74
N LEU A 257 -9.27 36.88 6.82
CA LEU A 257 -9.38 36.40 5.45
C LEU A 257 -8.24 35.43 5.12
N CYS A 258 -8.60 34.21 4.77
CA CYS A 258 -7.67 33.21 4.26
C CYS A 258 -7.56 33.31 2.72
N PRO A 259 -6.39 33.65 2.16
CA PRO A 259 -6.26 33.88 0.72
C PRO A 259 -6.30 32.59 -0.13
N CYS A 260 -6.06 31.41 0.44
CA CYS A 260 -5.97 30.16 -0.32
C CYS A 260 -7.30 29.75 -0.98
N HIS A 261 -8.40 29.76 -0.21
CA HIS A 261 -9.73 29.34 -0.68
C HIS A 261 -10.83 30.28 -0.18
N LEU A 262 -10.45 31.51 0.19
CA LEU A 262 -11.35 32.59 0.57
C LEU A 262 -12.29 32.30 1.75
N SER A 263 -11.86 31.48 2.71
CA SER A 263 -12.56 31.38 4.00
C SER A 263 -12.48 32.70 4.75
N ILE A 264 -13.64 33.18 5.19
CA ILE A 264 -13.80 34.46 5.90
C ILE A 264 -14.30 34.17 7.31
N TYR A 265 -13.71 34.83 8.30
CA TYR A 265 -14.11 34.73 9.70
C TYR A 265 -14.29 36.10 10.32
N ASP A 266 -15.21 36.22 11.28
CA ASP A 266 -15.36 37.44 12.06
C ASP A 266 -14.30 37.56 13.18
N ALA A 267 -14.39 38.61 14.00
CA ALA A 267 -13.48 38.84 15.14
C ALA A 267 -13.52 37.72 16.19
N SER A 268 -14.64 36.98 16.28
CA SER A 268 -14.79 35.81 17.16
C SER A 268 -14.20 34.54 16.56
N GLY A 269 -13.75 34.59 15.31
CA GLY A 269 -13.26 33.45 14.56
C GLY A 269 -14.36 32.55 13.99
N ALA A 270 -15.63 32.95 14.09
CA ALA A 270 -16.74 32.24 13.49
C ALA A 270 -16.70 32.34 11.96
N VAL A 271 -17.01 31.24 11.28
CA VAL A 271 -17.02 31.18 9.81
C VAL A 271 -18.17 32.03 9.28
N LEU A 272 -17.84 33.05 8.48
CA LEU A 272 -18.82 33.88 7.77
C LEU A 272 -19.06 33.37 6.35
N ASP A 273 -18.03 32.82 5.71
CA ASP A 273 -18.08 32.38 4.32
C ASP A 273 -16.92 31.43 3.97
N GLY A 274 -17.04 30.73 2.84
CA GLY A 274 -16.03 29.86 2.28
C GLY A 274 -16.00 28.42 2.84
N PRO A 275 -15.01 27.60 2.45
CA PRO A 275 -15.04 26.14 2.64
C PRO A 275 -14.56 25.64 4.01
N ALA A 276 -14.29 26.55 4.96
CA ALA A 276 -13.75 26.14 6.25
C ALA A 276 -14.79 25.32 7.03
N PRO A 277 -14.43 24.12 7.53
CA PRO A 277 -15.40 23.22 8.15
C PRO A 277 -15.82 23.63 9.57
N ARG A 278 -15.10 24.58 10.19
CA ARG A 278 -15.28 24.99 11.59
C ARG A 278 -14.64 26.37 11.86
N PRO A 279 -14.97 27.02 13.00
CA PRO A 279 -14.32 28.27 13.45
C PRO A 279 -12.81 28.17 13.64
N LEU A 280 -12.14 29.32 13.73
CA LEU A 280 -10.71 29.42 14.01
C LEU A 280 -10.35 28.73 15.33
N ASP A 281 -9.17 28.12 15.37
CA ASP A 281 -8.69 27.38 16.53
C ASP A 281 -8.25 28.30 17.66
N VAL A 282 -9.00 28.29 18.76
CA VAL A 282 -8.62 28.95 20.01
C VAL A 282 -7.46 28.20 20.66
N LEU A 283 -6.51 28.95 21.21
CA LEU A 283 -5.32 28.43 21.87
C LEU A 283 -5.34 28.73 23.37
N PRO A 284 -4.68 27.90 24.21
CA PRO A 284 -4.41 28.26 25.60
C PRO A 284 -3.66 29.59 25.64
N ILE A 285 -4.19 30.56 26.39
CA ILE A 285 -3.59 31.87 26.54
C ILE A 285 -3.61 32.27 28.01
N GLN A 286 -2.50 32.86 28.46
CA GLN A 286 -2.42 33.55 29.73
C GLN A 286 -1.71 34.88 29.57
N ILE A 287 -2.06 35.83 30.43
CA ILE A 287 -1.44 37.15 30.48
C ILE A 287 -0.69 37.25 31.80
N SER A 288 0.62 37.50 31.73
CA SER A 288 1.43 37.68 32.92
C SER A 288 1.12 39.03 33.61
N PRO A 289 1.52 39.22 34.88
CA PRO A 289 1.38 40.52 35.55
C PRO A 289 2.11 41.67 34.85
N SER A 290 3.16 41.40 34.07
CA SER A 290 3.87 42.39 33.23
C SER A 290 3.15 42.71 31.92
N GLY A 291 2.01 42.07 31.65
CA GLY A 291 1.25 42.20 30.41
C GLY A 291 1.82 41.37 29.26
N ASP A 292 2.72 40.43 29.53
CA ASP A 292 3.23 39.54 28.50
C ASP A 292 2.17 38.49 28.14
N ILE A 293 2.08 38.19 26.84
CA ILE A 293 1.17 37.20 26.30
C ILE A 293 1.95 35.90 26.14
N GLU A 294 1.48 34.87 26.82
CA GLU A 294 2.01 33.51 26.72
C GLU A 294 0.92 32.60 26.18
N VAL A 295 1.32 31.68 25.31
CA VAL A 295 0.42 30.68 24.72
C VAL A 295 1.07 29.31 24.75
N ILE A 296 0.23 28.28 24.78
CA ILE A 296 0.65 26.94 24.40
C ILE A 296 0.33 26.78 22.91
N ASP A 297 1.36 26.53 22.10
CA ASP A 297 1.23 26.38 20.65
C ASP A 297 0.62 25.01 20.31
N VAL A 298 -0.72 24.95 20.38
CA VAL A 298 -1.51 23.77 20.05
C VAL A 298 -1.77 23.71 18.54
N GLU A 299 -1.45 22.58 17.93
CA GLU A 299 -1.82 22.31 16.55
C GLU A 299 -3.06 21.43 16.47
N TYR A 300 -3.95 21.77 15.53
CA TYR A 300 -5.15 21.00 15.23
C TYR A 300 -5.14 20.54 13.79
N LYS A 301 -5.75 19.37 13.55
CA LYS A 301 -5.90 18.81 12.21
C LYS A 301 -6.81 19.70 11.35
N ALA A 302 -6.30 20.10 10.19
CA ALA A 302 -7.07 20.82 9.19
C ALA A 302 -8.04 19.88 8.43
N GLY A 303 -9.12 20.43 7.88
CA GLY A 303 -10.09 19.73 7.05
C GLY A 303 -11.09 18.87 7.83
N LYS A 304 -11.09 18.95 9.16
CA LYS A 304 -12.03 18.25 10.05
C LYS A 304 -13.01 19.25 10.68
N LYS A 305 -14.27 18.84 10.84
CA LYS A 305 -15.31 19.62 11.54
C LYS A 305 -15.05 19.62 13.05
N GLU A 306 -14.52 18.53 13.58
CA GLU A 306 -14.10 18.39 14.96
C GLU A 306 -12.70 18.98 15.15
N GLN A 307 -12.46 19.59 16.31
CA GLN A 307 -11.12 19.99 16.73
C GLN A 307 -10.36 18.76 17.24
N VAL A 308 -9.41 18.30 16.44
CA VAL A 308 -8.55 17.16 16.78
C VAL A 308 -7.12 17.65 16.92
N ARG A 309 -6.59 17.66 18.14
CA ARG A 309 -5.21 18.06 18.44
C ARG A 309 -4.22 17.05 17.84
N ILE A 310 -3.11 17.56 17.30
CA ILE A 310 -2.01 16.75 16.77
C ILE A 310 -0.73 16.97 17.59
N ALA A 311 0.11 15.92 17.67
CA ALA A 311 1.41 15.91 18.34
C ALA A 311 2.55 16.32 17.38
#